data_AF-A0A8K0FZD5-F1
#
_entry.id   AF-A0A8K0FZD5-F1
#
_cell.length_a   1.000
_cell.length_b   1.000
_cell.length_c   1.000
_cell.angle_alpha   90.00
_cell.angle_beta   90.00
_cell.angle_gamma   90.00
#
_symmetry.space_group_name_H-M   'P 1'
#
loop_
_entity.id
_entity.type
_entity.pdbx_description
1 polymer ?
#
loop_
_entity_poly.entity_id
_entity_poly.type
_entity_poly.pdbx_seq_one_letter_code
_entity_poly.pdbx_strand_id
1 'polypeptide(L)'
;MSQKYYEDTVNSKLENKHAVERVSELVRVRLVECGWRDQVRLACRKLSEENDGFNNFDELIAVVTPTARAMVPDSVKRELLHELELILSNIDKLPSKK
;
A
#
# COMPACT_ATOMS: atom_id res chain seq x y z
N MET A 1 12.15 34.04 -11.76
CA MET A 1 12.09 32.74 -11.04
C MET A 1 13.52 32.27 -10.82
N SER A 2 13.96 32.02 -9.59
CA SER A 2 15.36 31.66 -9.28
C SER A 2 15.66 30.21 -9.68
N GLN A 3 16.87 29.90 -10.15
CA GLN A 3 17.31 28.52 -10.44
C GLN A 3 17.10 27.58 -9.24
N LYS A 4 17.36 28.10 -8.04
CA LYS A 4 17.12 27.40 -6.76
C LYS A 4 15.66 26.92 -6.61
N TYR A 5 14.69 27.69 -7.11
CA TYR A 5 13.28 27.31 -7.02
C TYR A 5 12.95 26.05 -7.86
N TYR A 6 13.58 25.91 -9.02
CA TYR A 6 13.39 24.73 -9.86
C TYR A 6 14.04 23.49 -9.24
N GLU A 7 15.24 23.64 -8.67
CA GLU A 7 15.94 22.59 -7.93
C GLU A 7 15.11 22.10 -6.73
N ASP A 8 14.59 23.03 -5.91
CA ASP A 8 13.71 22.70 -4.77
C ASP A 8 12.44 21.96 -5.21
N THR A 9 11.83 22.39 -6.32
CA THR A 9 10.60 21.76 -6.86
C THR A 9 10.87 20.35 -7.37
N VAL A 10 12.00 20.13 -8.04
CA VAL A 10 12.40 18.82 -8.55
C VAL A 10 12.72 17.89 -7.38
N ASN A 11 13.51 18.34 -6.42
CA ASN A 11 13.88 17.56 -5.23
C ASN A 11 12.65 17.12 -4.44
N SER A 12 11.72 18.04 -4.17
CA SER A 12 10.47 17.71 -3.47
C SER A 12 9.64 16.65 -4.21
N LYS A 13 9.54 16.71 -5.55
CA LYS A 13 8.83 15.69 -6.32
C LYS A 13 9.53 14.33 -6.27
N LEU A 14 10.86 14.32 -6.31
CA LEU A 14 11.66 13.10 -6.20
C LEU A 14 11.48 12.45 -4.81
N GLU A 15 11.55 13.24 -3.74
CA GLU A 15 11.36 12.75 -2.37
C GLU A 15 9.96 12.19 -2.14
N ASN A 16 8.93 12.85 -2.68
CA ASN A 16 7.57 12.33 -2.65
C ASN A 16 7.45 10.99 -3.38
N LYS A 17 8.05 10.86 -4.57
CA LYS A 17 8.04 9.61 -5.33
C LYS A 17 8.73 8.48 -4.55
N HIS A 18 9.92 8.75 -4.00
CA HIS A 18 10.65 7.78 -3.19
C HIS A 18 9.90 7.39 -1.91
N ALA A 19 9.15 8.31 -1.31
CA ALA A 19 8.29 7.98 -0.18
C ALA A 19 7.15 7.03 -0.57
N VAL A 20 6.47 7.28 -1.69
CA VAL A 20 5.42 6.38 -2.20
C VAL A 20 5.96 4.97 -2.47
N GLU A 21 7.17 4.89 -3.04
CA GLU A 21 7.87 3.60 -3.26
C GLU A 21 8.17 2.89 -1.93
N ARG A 22 8.70 3.60 -0.93
CA ARG A 22 8.97 3.04 0.41
C ARG A 22 7.71 2.56 1.11
N VAL A 23 6.63 3.33 1.05
CA VAL A 23 5.32 2.97 1.60
C VAL A 23 4.79 1.69 0.95
N SER A 24 4.85 1.63 -0.38
CA SER A 24 4.33 0.48 -1.14
C SER A 24 5.11 -0.79 -0.80
N GLU A 25 6.44 -0.69 -0.73
CA GLU A 25 7.29 -1.83 -0.40
C GLU A 25 7.09 -2.29 1.05
N LEU A 26 7.01 -1.37 2.01
CA LEU A 26 6.75 -1.68 3.41
C LEU A 26 5.45 -2.48 3.57
N VAL A 27 4.35 -1.98 2.99
CA VAL A 27 3.05 -2.66 3.05
C VAL A 27 3.14 -4.05 2.41
N ARG A 28 3.77 -4.15 1.24
CA ARG A 28 3.94 -5.42 0.53
C ARG A 28 4.71 -6.45 1.37
N VAL A 29 5.82 -6.05 2.00
CA VAL A 29 6.64 -6.93 2.83
C VAL A 29 5.87 -7.41 4.04
N ARG A 30 5.25 -6.50 4.81
CA ARG A 30 4.54 -6.89 6.04
C ARG A 30 3.32 -7.78 5.76
N LEU A 31 2.61 -7.57 4.65
CA LEU A 31 1.52 -8.46 4.22
C LEU A 31 2.01 -9.85 3.81
N VAL A 32 3.24 -9.99 3.31
CA VAL A 32 3.82 -11.31 3.05
C VAL A 32 4.26 -11.98 4.35
N GLU A 33 4.96 -11.26 5.22
CA GLU A 33 5.50 -11.79 6.48
C GLU A 33 4.42 -12.22 7.47
N CYS A 34 3.29 -11.51 7.54
CA CYS A 34 2.17 -11.90 8.39
C CYS A 34 1.31 -13.03 7.79
N GLY A 35 1.69 -13.55 6.61
CA GLY A 35 1.00 -14.64 5.92
C GLY A 35 -0.27 -14.22 5.17
N TRP A 36 -0.62 -12.93 5.15
CA TRP A 36 -1.83 -12.43 4.51
C TRP A 36 -1.91 -12.83 3.03
N ARG A 37 -0.81 -12.75 2.29
CA ARG A 37 -0.77 -13.13 0.87
C ARG A 37 -1.24 -14.57 0.64
N ASP A 38 -0.79 -15.49 1.49
CA ASP A 38 -1.13 -16.92 1.35
C ASP A 38 -2.57 -17.20 1.77
N GLN A 39 -3.07 -16.48 2.78
CA GLN A 39 -4.47 -16.53 3.18
C GLN A 39 -5.41 -16.01 2.09
N VAL A 40 -5.06 -14.90 1.41
CA VAL A 40 -5.83 -14.38 0.27
C VAL A 40 -5.81 -15.39 -0.88
N ARG A 41 -4.66 -16.01 -1.17
CA ARG A 41 -4.57 -17.05 -2.20
C ARG A 41 -5.46 -18.26 -1.89
N LEU A 42 -5.55 -18.65 -0.61
CA LEU A 42 -6.46 -19.71 -0.17
C LEU A 42 -7.93 -19.28 -0.32
N ALA A 43 -8.26 -18.04 0.04
CA ALA A 43 -9.60 -17.49 -0.13
C ALA A 43 -10.03 -17.47 -1.61
N CYS A 44 -9.15 -17.05 -2.53
CA CYS A 44 -9.42 -17.12 -3.97
C CYS A 44 -9.79 -18.54 -4.42
N ARG A 45 -8.99 -19.54 -4.02
CA ARG A 45 -9.25 -20.95 -4.38
C ARG A 45 -10.60 -21.45 -3.87
N LYS A 46 -10.91 -21.18 -2.59
CA LYS A 46 -12.20 -21.55 -2.01
C LYS A 46 -13.36 -20.89 -2.74
N LEU A 47 -13.25 -19.60 -3.06
CA LEU A 47 -14.28 -18.90 -3.81
C LEU A 47 -14.49 -19.51 -5.20
N SER A 48 -13.43 -19.91 -5.89
CA SER A 48 -13.50 -20.59 -7.19
C SER A 48 -14.07 -22.01 -7.10
N GLU A 49 -13.88 -22.70 -5.98
CA GLU A 49 -14.46 -24.03 -5.72
C GLU A 49 -15.93 -23.96 -5.31
N GLU A 50 -16.32 -22.94 -4.55
CA GLU A 50 -17.68 -22.73 -4.03
C GLU A 50 -18.60 -22.07 -5.07
N ASN A 51 -18.05 -21.28 -6.00
CA ASN A 51 -18.81 -20.62 -7.06
C ASN A 51 -18.40 -21.17 -8.42
N ASP A 52 -19.31 -21.94 -9.04
CA ASP A 52 -19.17 -22.50 -10.38
C ASP A 52 -19.35 -21.45 -11.51
N GLY A 53 -19.31 -20.16 -11.17
CA GLY A 53 -19.95 -19.08 -11.95
C GLY A 53 -19.16 -17.80 -12.15
N PHE A 54 -17.88 -17.72 -11.78
CA PHE A 54 -17.06 -16.57 -12.18
C PHE A 54 -16.79 -16.64 -13.68
N ASN A 55 -17.38 -15.72 -14.45
CA ASN A 55 -17.22 -15.70 -15.91
C ASN A 55 -15.91 -15.03 -16.33
N ASN A 56 -15.34 -14.21 -15.45
CA ASN A 56 -14.09 -13.49 -15.69
C ASN A 56 -13.33 -13.22 -14.37
N PHE A 57 -12.06 -12.84 -14.51
CA PHE A 57 -11.17 -12.55 -13.38
C PHE A 57 -11.57 -11.30 -12.61
N ASP A 58 -12.21 -10.32 -13.25
CA ASP A 58 -12.62 -9.06 -12.62
C ASP A 58 -13.74 -9.27 -11.60
N GLU A 59 -14.69 -10.18 -11.88
CA GLU A 59 -15.71 -10.62 -10.92
C GLU A 59 -15.07 -11.27 -9.69
N LEU A 60 -14.07 -12.14 -9.90
CA LEU A 60 -13.33 -12.75 -8.79
C LEU A 60 -12.59 -11.69 -7.96
N ILE A 61 -11.94 -10.71 -8.60
CA ILE A 61 -11.28 -9.59 -7.91
C ILE A 61 -12.29 -8.80 -7.09
N ALA A 62 -13.45 -8.47 -7.67
CA ALA A 62 -14.48 -7.67 -7.02
C ALA A 62 -15.00 -8.35 -5.74
N VAL A 63 -15.12 -9.68 -5.75
CA VAL A 63 -15.56 -10.46 -4.60
C VAL A 63 -14.42 -10.66 -3.58
N VAL A 64 -13.20 -10.97 -4.02
CA VAL A 64 -12.11 -11.28 -3.08
C VAL A 64 -11.49 -10.06 -2.43
N THR A 65 -11.48 -8.90 -3.10
CA THR A 65 -10.87 -7.66 -2.60
C THR A 65 -11.40 -7.22 -1.23
N PRO A 66 -12.73 -7.11 -0.98
CA PRO A 66 -13.24 -6.71 0.33
C PRO A 66 -12.85 -7.73 1.42
N THR A 67 -12.94 -9.03 1.12
CA THR A 67 -12.53 -10.10 2.03
C THR A 67 -11.04 -10.01 2.36
N ALA A 68 -10.19 -9.87 1.35
CA ALA A 68 -8.75 -9.70 1.51
C ALA A 68 -8.41 -8.49 2.38
N ARG A 69 -9.08 -7.34 2.18
CA ARG A 69 -8.87 -6.15 3.03
C ARG A 69 -9.28 -6.39 4.49
N ALA A 70 -10.36 -7.12 4.73
CA ALA A 70 -10.81 -7.47 6.08
C ALA A 70 -9.86 -8.45 6.80
N MET A 71 -9.18 -9.31 6.04
CA MET A 71 -8.25 -10.32 6.57
C MET A 71 -6.92 -9.75 7.09
N VAL A 72 -6.62 -8.47 6.87
CA VAL A 72 -5.40 -7.86 7.42
C VAL A 72 -5.51 -7.81 8.94
N PRO A 73 -4.56 -8.39 9.70
CA PRO A 73 -4.59 -8.37 11.16
C PRO A 73 -4.48 -6.94 11.71
N ASP A 74 -5.20 -6.65 12.80
CA ASP A 74 -5.19 -5.30 13.40
C ASP A 74 -3.82 -4.90 13.97
N SER A 75 -3.01 -5.87 14.40
CA SER A 75 -1.62 -5.63 14.79
C SER A 75 -0.80 -5.07 13.62
N VAL A 76 -0.93 -5.68 12.43
CA VAL A 76 -0.25 -5.26 11.21
C VAL A 76 -0.77 -3.90 10.74
N LYS A 77 -2.08 -3.64 10.83
CA LYS A 77 -2.65 -2.31 10.50
C LYS A 77 -2.05 -1.21 11.37
N ARG A 78 -1.98 -1.43 12.69
CA ARG A 78 -1.43 -0.46 13.65
C ARG A 78 0.04 -0.19 13.38
N GLU A 79 0.80 -1.25 13.17
CA GLU A 79 2.23 -1.14 12.88
C GLU A 79 2.47 -0.40 11.55
N LEU A 80 1.79 -0.79 10.48
CA LEU A 80 1.88 -0.10 9.20
C LEU A 80 1.50 1.37 9.36
N LEU A 81 0.41 1.70 10.04
CA LEU A 81 0.01 3.08 10.26
C LEU A 81 1.11 3.89 10.96
N HIS A 82 1.72 3.33 12.01
CA HIS A 82 2.82 3.97 12.72
C HIS A 82 4.02 4.27 11.82
N GLU A 83 4.45 3.29 11.02
CA GLU A 83 5.56 3.47 10.08
C GLU A 83 5.23 4.45 8.95
N LEU A 84 3.98 4.48 8.49
CA LEU A 84 3.52 5.45 7.50
C LEU A 84 3.57 6.88 8.06
N GLU A 85 3.14 7.10 9.30
CA GLU A 85 3.24 8.40 9.99
C GLU A 85 4.71 8.87 10.09
N LEU A 86 5.65 7.95 10.36
CA LEU A 86 7.08 8.26 10.37
C LEU A 86 7.60 8.64 8.98
N ILE A 87 7.18 7.94 7.92
CA ILE A 87 7.58 8.26 6.55
C ILE A 87 7.04 9.64 6.14
N LEU A 88 5.76 9.92 6.41
CA LEU A 88 5.10 11.16 6.03
C LEU A 88 5.63 12.37 6.82
N SER A 89 5.85 12.23 8.13
CA SER A 89 6.44 13.30 8.94
C SER A 89 7.85 13.69 8.49
N ASN A 90 8.59 12.78 7.86
CA ASN A 90 9.90 13.08 7.28
C ASN A 90 9.81 13.83 5.94
N ILE A 91 8.71 13.69 5.21
CA ILE A 91 8.42 14.49 4.00
C ILE A 91 7.97 15.88 4.40
N ASP A 92 7.10 16.01 5.41
CA ASP A 92 6.57 17.31 5.86
C ASP A 92 7.64 18.23 6.47
N LYS A 93 8.80 17.68 6.88
CA LYS A 93 9.98 18.45 7.31
C LYS A 93 10.70 19.16 6.17
N LEU A 94 10.34 18.86 4.91
CA LEU A 94 10.82 19.65 3.79
C LEU A 94 10.27 21.06 3.90
N PRO A 95 11.07 22.10 3.61
CA PRO A 95 10.63 23.48 3.73
C PRO A 95 9.51 23.75 2.71
N SER A 96 8.28 23.45 3.11
CA SER A 96 7.06 24.03 2.57
C SER A 96 7.13 25.52 2.86
N LYS A 97 7.28 26.29 1.79
CA LYS A 97 7.44 27.74 1.83
C LYS A 97 6.35 28.42 2.67
N LYS A 98 6.78 29.39 3.49
CA LYS A 98 6.13 30.70 3.51
C LYS A 98 6.62 31.51 2.31
#